data_AF-A0A1J9RFM7-F1
#
_entry.id   AF-A0A1J9RFM7-F1
#
_cell.length_a   1.000
_cell.length_b   1.000
_cell.length_c   1.000
_cell.angle_alpha   90.00
_cell.angle_beta   90.00
_cell.angle_gamma   90.00
#
_symmetry.space_group_name_H-M   'P 1'
#
loop_
_entity.id
_entity.type
_entity.pdbx_description
1 polymer ?
#
loop_
_entity_poly.entity_id
_entity_poly.type
_entity_poly.pdbx_seq_one_letter_code
_entity_poly.pdbx_strand_id
1 'polypeptide(L)'
;MPPPILPTANITIHPSPLTLSSFHPFGTAISSPLPATLRAPSATSLSSLPNTDPNPSDTPTPILANQSTALKYSPISVFQNNYDQSKSAEGRGKSKDGVPRMSMFSCFPRALRRGGGRGRKPAGGLFDVRILERHPYTTQTFIPLGVPSGVDRKRPENENKSLSTGARNKHDDGDNGNPVPSYLVIIAPSLHGQTAQATVVNAQGRKEQVLIRDPPDLRNMKAFIAHGGQAVTYGAGTWHAPMVVVGRRRVDFVVVQFANGIAEDDCQEVAFGEGIVVDVDMDVDITEMEEYEDEVAKL
;
A
#
# COMPACT_ATOMS: atom_id res chain seq x y z
N MET A 1 -6.25 25.51 -1.32
CA MET A 1 -6.71 25.84 0.06
C MET A 1 -6.24 24.72 0.96
N PRO A 2 -5.98 24.95 2.26
CA PRO A 2 -5.67 23.85 3.18
C PRO A 2 -6.85 22.85 3.23
N PRO A 3 -6.57 21.55 3.43
CA PRO A 3 -7.62 20.55 3.53
C PRO A 3 -8.56 20.83 4.71
N PRO A 4 -9.87 20.54 4.59
CA PRO A 4 -10.81 20.60 5.69
C PRO A 4 -10.38 19.71 6.85
N ILE A 5 -10.48 20.21 8.07
CA ILE A 5 -10.07 19.53 9.29
C ILE A 5 -11.29 18.85 9.92
N LEU A 6 -11.28 17.52 9.98
CA LEU A 6 -12.30 16.74 10.66
C LEU A 6 -12.03 16.69 12.18
N PRO A 7 -13.08 16.59 13.02
CA PRO A 7 -12.93 16.30 14.44
C PRO A 7 -12.09 15.04 14.63
N THR A 8 -11.05 15.15 15.46
CA THR A 8 -10.09 14.06 15.62
C THR A 8 -10.47 13.16 16.79
N ALA A 9 -10.36 11.85 16.59
CA ALA A 9 -10.49 10.86 17.64
C ALA A 9 -9.10 10.38 18.07
N ASN A 10 -8.95 9.97 19.34
CA ASN A 10 -7.75 9.32 19.82
C ASN A 10 -7.79 7.84 19.44
N ILE A 11 -7.05 7.46 18.40
CA ILE A 11 -7.03 6.13 17.81
C ILE A 11 -5.58 5.70 17.69
N THR A 12 -5.25 4.51 18.20
CA THR A 12 -3.97 3.85 17.94
C THR A 12 -4.24 2.58 17.15
N ILE A 13 -3.55 2.41 16.03
CA ILE A 13 -3.70 1.29 15.10
C ILE A 13 -2.37 0.55 15.05
N HIS A 14 -2.42 -0.78 15.17
CA HIS A 14 -1.26 -1.64 14.90
C HIS A 14 -1.35 -2.15 13.46
N PRO A 15 -0.30 -1.98 12.64
CA PRO A 15 -0.30 -2.48 11.28
C PRO A 15 -0.22 -4.01 11.28
N SER A 16 -0.99 -4.65 10.41
CA SER A 16 -0.87 -6.10 10.12
C SER A 16 -0.13 -6.31 8.78
N PRO A 17 0.35 -7.52 8.47
CA PRO A 17 0.86 -7.82 7.13
C PRO A 17 -0.17 -7.50 6.03
N LEU A 18 0.28 -6.98 4.89
CA LEU A 18 -0.57 -6.81 3.72
C LEU A 18 -0.77 -8.17 3.04
N THR A 19 -2.01 -8.65 2.95
CA THR A 19 -2.38 -9.83 2.16
C THR A 19 -3.48 -9.49 1.16
N LEU A 20 -3.73 -10.38 0.18
CA LEU A 20 -4.86 -10.24 -0.75
C LEU A 20 -6.18 -10.15 0.00
N SER A 21 -6.45 -11.12 0.88
CA SER A 21 -7.70 -11.23 1.63
C SER A 21 -7.92 -10.06 2.61
N SER A 22 -6.86 -9.61 3.31
CA SER A 22 -6.98 -8.53 4.28
C SER A 22 -7.26 -7.18 3.62
N PHE A 23 -6.85 -7.00 2.36
CA PHE A 23 -6.98 -5.74 1.63
C PHE A 23 -8.19 -5.70 0.66
N HIS A 24 -8.75 -6.86 0.31
CA HIS A 24 -9.88 -6.99 -0.61
C HIS A 24 -11.05 -6.01 -0.38
N PRO A 25 -11.48 -5.70 0.86
CA PRO A 25 -12.58 -4.75 1.08
C PRO A 25 -12.30 -3.31 0.63
N PHE A 26 -11.04 -2.97 0.37
CA PHE A 26 -10.57 -1.60 0.14
C PHE A 26 -9.93 -1.42 -1.24
N GLY A 27 -9.71 -2.52 -1.96
CA GLY A 27 -8.96 -2.54 -3.20
C GLY A 27 -8.31 -3.91 -3.45
N THR A 28 -7.16 -3.92 -4.10
CA THR A 28 -6.43 -5.15 -4.44
C THR A 28 -4.99 -5.04 -4.00
N ALA A 29 -4.52 -5.98 -3.18
CA ALA A 29 -3.09 -6.18 -2.95
C ALA A 29 -2.56 -7.08 -4.08
N ILE A 30 -1.44 -6.70 -4.67
CA ILE A 30 -0.86 -7.39 -5.82
C ILE A 30 0.50 -7.91 -5.41
N SER A 31 0.68 -9.23 -5.46
CA SER A 31 1.96 -9.90 -5.23
C SER A 31 2.14 -11.03 -6.23
N SER A 32 3.38 -11.46 -6.44
CA SER A 32 3.62 -12.69 -7.19
C SER A 32 3.06 -13.88 -6.39
N PRO A 33 2.16 -14.70 -6.95
CA PRO A 33 1.71 -15.93 -6.31
C PRO A 33 2.74 -17.07 -6.46
N LEU A 34 3.79 -16.85 -7.26
CA LEU A 34 4.79 -17.86 -7.56
C LEU A 34 5.84 -17.96 -6.46
N PRO A 35 6.24 -19.17 -6.05
CA PRO A 35 7.39 -19.38 -5.18
C PRO A 35 8.67 -18.81 -5.82
N ALA A 36 9.53 -18.18 -5.01
CA ALA A 36 10.82 -17.65 -5.45
C ALA A 36 11.74 -18.71 -6.08
N THR A 37 11.50 -19.99 -5.76
CA THR A 37 12.26 -21.14 -6.29
C THR A 37 11.82 -21.59 -7.68
N LEU A 38 10.65 -21.15 -8.18
CA LEU A 38 10.15 -21.58 -9.48
C LEU A 38 11.02 -21.00 -10.61
N ARG A 39 11.66 -21.87 -11.40
CA ARG A 39 12.60 -21.47 -12.47
C ARG A 39 12.03 -21.57 -13.88
N ALA A 40 11.00 -22.39 -14.10
CA ALA A 40 10.38 -22.56 -15.40
C ALA A 40 8.88 -22.90 -15.24
N PRO A 41 8.02 -22.41 -16.14
CA PRO A 41 6.62 -22.82 -16.16
C PRO A 41 6.48 -24.25 -16.68
N SER A 42 5.51 -25.00 -16.14
CA SER A 42 5.17 -26.34 -16.62
C SER A 42 3.67 -26.45 -16.87
N ALA A 43 3.29 -26.89 -18.08
CA ALA A 43 1.89 -27.09 -18.47
C ALA A 43 1.16 -28.10 -17.56
N THR A 44 1.88 -29.12 -17.09
CA THR A 44 1.33 -30.19 -16.24
C THR A 44 1.12 -29.75 -14.79
N SER A 45 1.68 -28.60 -14.39
CA SER A 45 1.63 -28.10 -13.02
C SER A 45 0.80 -26.82 -12.87
N LEU A 46 0.18 -26.30 -13.93
CA LEU A 46 -0.59 -25.04 -13.88
C LEU A 46 -1.72 -25.08 -12.84
N SER A 47 -2.43 -26.22 -12.77
CA SER A 47 -3.51 -26.44 -11.81
C SER A 47 -3.02 -26.72 -10.38
N SER A 48 -1.72 -26.97 -10.20
CA SER A 48 -1.09 -27.22 -8.89
C SER A 48 -0.16 -26.09 -8.46
N LEU A 49 -0.07 -24.99 -9.22
CA LEU A 49 0.67 -23.81 -8.78
C LEU A 49 -0.05 -23.20 -7.58
N PRO A 50 0.69 -22.77 -6.53
CA PRO A 50 0.08 -22.16 -5.37
C PRO A 50 -0.79 -20.97 -5.78
N ASN A 51 -2.04 -20.97 -5.33
CA ASN A 51 -2.77 -19.73 -5.14
C ASN A 51 -2.41 -19.27 -3.74
N THR A 52 -1.77 -18.11 -3.61
CA THR A 52 -1.48 -17.47 -2.31
C THR A 52 -2.75 -16.90 -1.65
N ASP A 53 -3.93 -17.22 -2.18
CA ASP A 53 -5.21 -16.76 -1.69
C ASP A 53 -6.04 -17.94 -1.18
N PRO A 54 -6.46 -17.96 0.10
CA PRO A 54 -7.38 -18.96 0.64
C PRO A 54 -8.76 -18.92 -0.05
N ASN A 55 -9.10 -17.85 -0.78
CA ASN A 55 -10.27 -17.78 -1.65
C ASN A 55 -9.86 -17.93 -3.14
N PRO A 56 -9.96 -19.14 -3.73
CA PRO A 56 -9.51 -19.38 -5.10
C PRO A 56 -10.30 -18.63 -6.19
N SER A 57 -11.34 -17.87 -5.84
CA SER A 57 -12.11 -17.02 -6.77
C SER A 57 -11.37 -15.75 -7.20
N ASP A 58 -10.41 -15.27 -6.39
CA ASP A 58 -9.90 -13.89 -6.53
C ASP A 58 -8.57 -13.82 -7.29
N THR A 59 -7.83 -14.93 -7.35
CA THR A 59 -6.60 -15.03 -8.17
C THR A 59 -6.88 -15.82 -9.45
N PRO A 60 -6.67 -15.25 -10.64
CA PRO A 60 -6.98 -15.92 -11.90
C PRO A 60 -6.05 -17.11 -12.15
N THR A 61 -6.59 -18.19 -12.72
CA THR A 61 -5.78 -19.32 -13.19
C THR A 61 -4.79 -18.83 -14.24
N PRO A 62 -3.47 -19.09 -14.08
CA PRO A 62 -2.48 -18.63 -15.04
C PRO A 62 -2.59 -19.39 -16.36
N ILE A 63 -2.29 -18.69 -17.45
CA ILE A 63 -2.09 -19.31 -18.78
C ILE A 63 -0.62 -19.27 -19.18
N LEU A 64 -0.18 -20.24 -19.97
CA LEU A 64 1.11 -20.17 -20.64
C LEU A 64 1.09 -19.06 -21.70
N ALA A 65 2.14 -18.26 -21.70
CA ALA A 65 2.37 -17.18 -22.65
C ALA A 65 3.80 -17.26 -23.19
N ASN A 66 4.11 -16.46 -24.21
CA ASN A 66 5.44 -16.34 -24.82
C ASN A 66 6.05 -17.70 -25.18
N GLN A 67 5.33 -18.51 -25.98
CA GLN A 67 5.78 -19.85 -26.39
C GLN A 67 6.11 -20.75 -25.18
N SER A 68 5.27 -20.69 -24.14
CA SER A 68 5.42 -21.45 -22.90
C SER A 68 6.63 -21.09 -22.04
N THR A 69 7.16 -19.87 -22.18
CA THR A 69 8.25 -19.36 -21.33
C THR A 69 7.77 -18.42 -20.23
N ALA A 70 6.49 -18.02 -20.25
CA ALA A 70 5.89 -17.13 -19.26
C ALA A 70 4.55 -17.65 -18.73
N LEU A 71 4.21 -17.25 -17.50
CA LEU A 71 2.86 -17.37 -16.94
C LEU A 71 2.19 -16.01 -16.94
N LYS A 72 0.96 -15.95 -17.44
CA LYS A 72 0.13 -14.75 -17.40
C LYS A 72 -1.05 -14.96 -16.47
N TYR A 73 -1.08 -14.18 -15.39
CA TYR A 73 -2.22 -13.97 -14.53
C TYR A 73 -2.99 -12.76 -15.04
N SER A 74 -4.31 -12.89 -15.28
CA SER A 74 -5.10 -11.78 -15.80
C SER A 74 -6.60 -11.95 -15.54
N PRO A 75 -7.30 -10.91 -15.02
CA PRO A 75 -6.74 -9.68 -14.47
C PRO A 75 -6.14 -9.89 -13.06
N ILE A 76 -5.13 -9.11 -12.67
CA ILE A 76 -4.56 -9.11 -11.30
C ILE A 76 -4.99 -7.90 -10.45
N SER A 77 -5.74 -6.97 -11.06
CA SER A 77 -6.33 -5.78 -10.45
C SER A 77 -7.32 -5.15 -11.45
N VAL A 78 -8.10 -4.18 -11.00
CA VAL A 78 -9.13 -3.48 -11.81
C VAL A 78 -8.74 -2.02 -12.05
N PHE A 79 -8.88 -1.58 -13.30
CA PHE A 79 -8.86 -0.16 -13.67
C PHE A 79 -10.27 0.39 -13.67
N GLN A 80 -10.56 1.33 -12.77
CA GLN A 80 -11.86 1.98 -12.68
C GLN A 80 -11.74 3.45 -13.07
N ASN A 81 -12.64 3.91 -13.95
CA ASN A 81 -12.77 5.28 -14.42
C ASN A 81 -14.25 5.66 -14.42
N ASN A 82 -14.64 6.46 -13.43
CA ASN A 82 -16.01 6.89 -13.15
C ASN A 82 -16.13 8.43 -13.27
N TYR A 83 -15.26 9.10 -14.04
CA TYR A 83 -15.28 10.55 -14.16
C TYR A 83 -16.52 11.07 -14.92
N ASP A 84 -17.24 10.18 -15.62
CA ASP A 84 -18.58 10.43 -16.15
C ASP A 84 -19.61 10.74 -15.05
N GLN A 85 -19.36 10.29 -13.82
CA GLN A 85 -20.20 10.55 -12.64
C GLN A 85 -19.86 11.86 -11.93
N SER A 86 -18.78 12.56 -12.35
CA SER A 86 -18.42 13.85 -11.75
C SER A 86 -19.45 14.93 -12.08
N LYS A 87 -19.94 15.59 -11.03
CA LYS A 87 -20.84 16.74 -11.12
C LYS A 87 -20.13 18.09 -11.17
N SER A 88 -18.80 18.11 -11.02
CA SER A 88 -18.02 19.36 -10.98
C SER A 88 -18.09 20.16 -12.29
N ALA A 89 -18.58 19.54 -13.36
CA ALA A 89 -18.80 20.16 -14.64
C ALA A 89 -20.18 20.81 -14.82
N GLU A 90 -21.15 20.61 -13.91
CA GLU A 90 -22.55 21.08 -14.03
C GLU A 90 -22.72 22.62 -14.14
N GLY A 91 -21.64 23.40 -14.17
CA GLY A 91 -21.68 24.85 -14.44
C GLY A 91 -20.51 25.43 -15.27
N ARG A 92 -19.60 24.61 -15.82
CA ARG A 92 -18.38 25.11 -16.52
C ARG A 92 -18.10 24.45 -17.89
N GLY A 93 -18.98 23.59 -18.39
CA GLY A 93 -18.80 22.85 -19.66
C GLY A 93 -19.07 21.35 -19.48
N LYS A 94 -18.81 20.53 -20.49
CA LYS A 94 -18.87 19.05 -20.33
C LYS A 94 -17.89 18.57 -19.27
N SER A 95 -18.28 17.54 -18.50
CA SER A 95 -17.34 16.80 -17.66
C SER A 95 -16.18 16.32 -18.51
N LYS A 96 -14.96 16.51 -18.02
CA LYS A 96 -13.78 15.98 -18.70
C LYS A 96 -13.69 14.51 -18.31
N ASP A 97 -13.64 13.65 -19.31
CA ASP A 97 -13.39 12.22 -19.10
C ASP A 97 -12.03 12.04 -18.43
N GLY A 98 -11.94 11.04 -17.55
CA GLY A 98 -10.68 10.64 -16.95
C GLY A 98 -9.75 10.08 -18.02
N VAL A 99 -8.53 10.61 -18.10
CA VAL A 99 -7.48 10.11 -19.00
C VAL A 99 -6.50 9.28 -18.19
N PRO A 100 -6.05 8.10 -18.66
CA PRO A 100 -5.06 7.31 -17.94
C PRO A 100 -3.75 8.09 -17.79
N ARG A 101 -3.17 8.02 -16.60
CA ARG A 101 -1.91 8.65 -16.23
C ARG A 101 -1.01 7.63 -15.57
N MET A 102 0.26 7.71 -15.93
CA MET A 102 1.35 7.05 -15.22
C MET A 102 2.27 8.12 -14.66
N SER A 103 2.69 7.97 -13.40
CA SER A 103 3.55 8.92 -12.70
C SER A 103 4.60 8.19 -11.88
N MET A 104 5.68 8.88 -11.53
CA MET A 104 6.74 8.37 -10.66
C MET A 104 6.70 9.11 -9.33
N PHE A 105 6.69 8.36 -8.23
CA PHE A 105 6.77 8.89 -6.88
C PHE A 105 8.00 8.33 -6.19
N SER A 106 9.01 9.19 -5.98
CA SER A 106 10.16 8.86 -5.13
C SER A 106 9.85 9.20 -3.68
N CYS A 107 9.44 8.19 -2.91
CA CYS A 107 8.98 8.35 -1.54
C CYS A 107 10.11 8.11 -0.55
N PHE A 108 10.46 9.14 0.23
CA PHE A 108 11.50 9.08 1.24
C PHE A 108 10.95 8.63 2.60
N PRO A 109 11.77 7.97 3.46
CA PRO A 109 11.33 7.54 4.77
C PRO A 109 10.74 8.67 5.61
N ARG A 110 9.59 8.39 6.22
CA ARG A 110 8.91 9.30 7.15
C ARG A 110 9.46 9.12 8.56
N ALA A 111 9.65 10.22 9.27
CA ALA A 111 10.11 10.18 10.65
C ALA A 111 9.04 9.58 11.57
N LEU A 112 9.45 8.65 12.43
CA LEU A 112 8.60 8.07 13.48
C LEU A 112 8.91 8.75 14.82
N ARG A 113 7.87 9.12 15.56
CA ARG A 113 8.02 9.62 16.93
C ARG A 113 8.38 8.45 17.85
N ARG A 114 9.31 8.67 18.79
CA ARG A 114 9.65 7.64 19.79
C ARG A 114 8.44 7.35 20.68
N GLY A 115 8.02 6.08 20.73
CA GLY A 115 6.98 5.64 21.65
C GLY A 115 7.54 5.47 23.07
N GLY A 116 6.98 6.18 24.06
CA GLY A 116 7.52 6.29 25.42
C GLY A 116 7.33 5.08 26.35
N GLY A 117 7.26 3.85 25.83
CA GLY A 117 7.12 2.64 26.66
C GLY A 117 8.48 2.12 27.15
N ARG A 118 8.65 1.94 28.48
CA ARG A 118 9.79 1.19 29.02
C ARG A 118 9.79 -0.22 28.42
N GLY A 119 10.83 -0.57 27.67
CA GLY A 119 10.97 -1.88 27.00
C GLY A 119 10.74 -1.88 25.48
N ARG A 120 10.43 -0.73 24.87
CA ARG A 120 10.23 -0.63 23.41
C ARG A 120 11.56 -0.75 22.67
N LYS A 121 11.59 -1.59 21.62
CA LYS A 121 12.79 -1.87 20.84
C LYS A 121 13.26 -0.62 20.05
N PRO A 122 14.57 -0.51 19.71
CA PRO A 122 15.12 0.71 19.10
C PRO A 122 14.60 1.04 17.69
N ALA A 123 14.07 0.05 16.96
CA ALA A 123 13.69 0.19 15.55
C ALA A 123 12.22 0.60 15.33
N GLY A 124 11.33 0.44 16.31
CA GLY A 124 9.91 0.81 16.21
C GLY A 124 9.61 2.26 16.59
N GLY A 125 8.43 2.75 16.22
CA GLY A 125 7.99 4.11 16.52
C GLY A 125 6.53 4.37 16.18
N LEU A 126 6.09 5.61 16.41
CA LEU A 126 4.72 6.05 16.19
C LEU A 126 4.66 6.95 14.96
N PHE A 127 3.81 6.61 13.99
CA PHE A 127 3.50 7.45 12.84
C PHE A 127 2.19 8.20 13.09
N ASP A 128 2.25 9.53 13.19
CA ASP A 128 1.07 10.37 13.40
C ASP A 128 0.36 10.62 12.05
N VAL A 129 -0.88 10.13 11.90
CA VAL A 129 -1.68 10.31 10.68
C VAL A 129 -2.38 11.66 10.77
N ARG A 130 -2.01 12.58 9.86
CA ARG A 130 -2.53 13.96 9.84
C ARG A 130 -3.40 14.28 8.64
N ILE A 131 -3.40 13.41 7.63
CA ILE A 131 -4.12 13.60 6.39
C ILE A 131 -4.56 12.24 5.85
N LEU A 132 -5.76 12.20 5.29
CA LEU A 132 -6.22 11.14 4.40
C LEU A 132 -6.69 11.80 3.11
N GLU A 133 -6.45 11.12 2.01
CA GLU A 133 -6.88 11.51 0.67
C GLU A 133 -7.71 10.41 0.03
N ARG A 134 -8.49 10.76 -0.99
CA ARG A 134 -9.18 9.78 -1.84
C ARG A 134 -9.27 10.28 -3.27
N HIS A 135 -9.44 9.33 -4.17
CA HIS A 135 -9.71 9.56 -5.59
C HIS A 135 -11.14 9.07 -5.90
N PRO A 136 -12.18 9.94 -5.83
CA PRO A 136 -13.59 9.52 -5.86
C PRO A 136 -14.00 8.73 -7.09
N TYR A 137 -13.35 9.02 -8.23
CA TYR A 137 -13.78 8.53 -9.54
C TYR A 137 -12.80 7.54 -10.18
N THR A 138 -11.74 7.12 -9.48
CA THR A 138 -10.77 6.22 -10.10
C THR A 138 -10.04 5.34 -9.10
N THR A 139 -9.62 4.16 -9.55
CA THR A 139 -8.62 3.39 -8.82
C THR A 139 -7.26 4.07 -8.93
N GLN A 140 -6.42 3.91 -7.91
CA GLN A 140 -5.03 4.38 -7.91
C GLN A 140 -4.12 3.22 -7.50
N THR A 141 -3.16 2.90 -8.35
CA THR A 141 -2.25 1.77 -8.14
C THR A 141 -0.84 2.25 -7.89
N PHE A 142 -0.20 1.80 -6.81
CA PHE A 142 1.21 2.04 -6.49
C PHE A 142 2.00 0.74 -6.65
N ILE A 143 3.02 0.77 -7.52
CA ILE A 143 3.88 -0.37 -7.85
C ILE A 143 5.32 -0.01 -7.49
N PRO A 144 5.91 -0.61 -6.44
CA PRO A 144 7.29 -0.33 -6.07
C PRO A 144 8.27 -0.82 -7.15
N LEU A 145 9.35 -0.07 -7.36
CA LEU A 145 10.45 -0.40 -8.25
C LEU A 145 11.74 -0.62 -7.47
N GLY A 146 12.54 -1.60 -7.92
CA GLY A 146 13.94 -1.75 -7.48
C GLY A 146 14.11 -2.14 -6.01
N VAL A 147 13.07 -2.71 -5.40
CA VAL A 147 13.10 -3.17 -4.01
C VAL A 147 13.13 -4.70 -3.96
N PRO A 148 14.14 -5.33 -3.32
CA PRO A 148 14.15 -6.77 -3.13
C PRO A 148 12.91 -7.25 -2.37
N SER A 149 12.31 -8.37 -2.79
CA SER A 149 11.32 -9.09 -2.01
C SER A 149 11.96 -9.59 -0.72
N GLY A 150 11.33 -9.35 0.44
CA GLY A 150 11.94 -9.72 1.72
C GLY A 150 11.95 -11.21 2.06
N VAL A 151 11.51 -12.05 1.12
CA VAL A 151 11.44 -13.52 1.22
C VAL A 151 12.83 -14.19 1.11
N ASP A 152 13.88 -13.48 0.67
CA ASP A 152 15.21 -14.07 0.46
C ASP A 152 16.07 -14.22 1.74
N ARG A 153 15.52 -13.98 2.94
CA ARG A 153 16.26 -14.07 4.21
C ARG A 153 16.36 -15.48 4.79
N LYS A 154 16.76 -16.49 4.01
CA LYS A 154 17.35 -17.70 4.62
C LYS A 154 18.81 -17.41 4.98
N ARG A 155 19.06 -17.18 6.28
CA ARG A 155 20.40 -17.17 6.87
C ARG A 155 21.08 -18.48 6.47
N PRO A 156 22.26 -18.47 5.80
CA PRO A 156 22.97 -19.71 5.57
C PRO A 156 23.41 -20.25 6.94
N GLU A 157 22.82 -21.36 7.35
CA GLU A 157 23.39 -22.19 8.40
C GLU A 157 24.75 -22.69 7.93
N ASN A 158 25.69 -22.73 8.86
CA ASN A 158 27.08 -23.14 8.65
C ASN A 158 27.19 -24.39 7.77
N GLU A 159 27.64 -24.22 6.52
CA GLU A 159 28.22 -25.31 5.74
C GLU A 159 29.69 -25.02 5.41
N ASN A 160 30.48 -26.08 5.54
CA ASN A 160 31.92 -26.07 5.66
C ASN A 160 32.66 -25.45 4.47
N LYS A 161 33.77 -24.79 4.81
CA LYS A 161 34.87 -24.39 3.92
C LYS A 161 35.24 -25.49 2.90
N SER A 162 35.26 -25.14 1.62
CA SER A 162 36.25 -25.67 0.66
C SER A 162 36.39 -24.79 -0.59
N LEU A 163 37.59 -24.19 -0.71
CA LEU A 163 38.39 -23.90 -1.92
C LEU A 163 37.73 -23.26 -3.15
N SER A 164 38.09 -21.99 -3.43
CA SER A 164 38.42 -21.55 -4.79
C SER A 164 39.27 -20.27 -4.77
N THR A 165 40.34 -20.30 -5.57
CA THR A 165 41.36 -19.28 -5.81
C THR A 165 40.90 -18.26 -6.84
N GLY A 166 40.92 -16.96 -6.52
CA GLY A 166 40.75 -15.91 -7.54
C GLY A 166 40.64 -14.48 -6.98
N ALA A 167 41.58 -13.63 -7.42
CA ALA A 167 41.73 -12.18 -7.25
C ALA A 167 40.64 -11.36 -6.51
N ARG A 168 41.07 -10.70 -5.42
CA ARG A 168 40.31 -9.68 -4.68
C ARG A 168 40.19 -8.38 -5.47
N ASN A 169 38.99 -8.05 -5.94
CA ASN A 169 38.56 -6.66 -6.09
C ASN A 169 37.72 -6.28 -4.87
N LYS A 170 38.27 -5.41 -4.02
CA LYS A 170 37.56 -4.81 -2.88
C LYS A 170 36.64 -3.70 -3.39
N HIS A 171 35.41 -4.06 -3.71
CA HIS A 171 34.23 -3.20 -3.58
C HIS A 171 33.07 -4.12 -3.19
N ASP A 172 33.22 -4.71 -2.02
CA ASP A 172 32.18 -5.44 -1.31
C ASP A 172 31.48 -4.43 -0.41
N ASP A 173 30.51 -3.69 -0.98
CA ASP A 173 29.49 -3.01 -0.17
C ASP A 173 28.58 -4.10 0.37
N GLY A 174 29.08 -4.77 1.41
CA GLY A 174 28.42 -5.88 2.08
C GLY A 174 26.97 -5.50 2.40
N ASP A 175 26.07 -6.39 1.99
CA ASP A 175 24.66 -6.43 2.35
C ASP A 175 24.55 -6.60 3.88
N ASN A 176 24.77 -5.49 4.57
CA ASN A 176 24.92 -5.44 6.01
C ASN A 176 23.53 -5.40 6.65
N GLY A 177 22.80 -6.52 6.58
CA GLY A 177 21.56 -6.77 7.31
C GLY A 177 20.51 -5.66 7.20
N ASN A 178 20.54 -4.86 6.13
CA ASN A 178 19.78 -3.62 6.06
C ASN A 178 18.32 -4.01 5.81
N PRO A 179 17.37 -3.56 6.66
CA PRO A 179 15.98 -3.98 6.54
C PRO A 179 15.46 -3.70 5.14
N VAL A 180 14.66 -4.65 4.64
CA VAL A 180 13.98 -4.54 3.36
C VAL A 180 13.13 -3.26 3.40
N PRO A 181 13.10 -2.44 2.34
CA PRO A 181 12.25 -1.27 2.31
C PRO A 181 10.79 -1.70 2.49
N SER A 182 10.15 -1.12 3.51
CA SER A 182 8.74 -1.33 3.81
C SER A 182 8.00 -0.01 3.74
N TYR A 183 6.71 -0.08 3.48
CA TYR A 183 5.84 1.07 3.45
C TYR A 183 4.51 0.72 4.12
N LEU A 184 3.87 1.72 4.73
CA LEU A 184 2.58 1.56 5.35
C LEU A 184 1.48 1.86 4.35
N VAL A 185 0.46 1.02 4.35
CA VAL A 185 -0.80 1.24 3.65
C VAL A 185 -1.83 1.52 4.72
N ILE A 186 -2.20 2.80 4.87
CA ILE A 186 -3.14 3.25 5.90
C ILE A 186 -4.42 3.65 5.18
N ILE A 187 -5.55 3.11 5.61
CA ILE A 187 -6.81 3.20 4.89
C ILE A 187 -8.00 3.37 5.83
N ALA A 188 -9.05 4.01 5.34
CA ALA A 188 -10.36 4.07 5.97
C ALA A 188 -11.47 3.91 4.91
N PRO A 189 -12.47 3.05 5.14
CA PRO A 189 -13.68 3.02 4.31
C PRO A 189 -14.36 4.39 4.22
N SER A 190 -15.09 4.62 3.14
CA SER A 190 -15.99 5.78 3.06
C SER A 190 -17.32 5.48 3.75
N LEU A 191 -17.80 6.40 4.58
CA LEU A 191 -19.16 6.38 5.15
C LEU A 191 -20.18 6.83 4.09
N HIS A 192 -20.41 5.97 3.09
CA HIS A 192 -21.27 6.28 1.95
C HIS A 192 -22.67 6.77 2.36
N GLY A 193 -23.12 7.87 1.75
CA GLY A 193 -24.40 8.52 2.03
C GLY A 193 -24.39 9.43 3.26
N GLN A 194 -23.27 9.53 3.99
CA GLN A 194 -23.17 10.35 5.20
C GLN A 194 -22.44 11.68 4.93
N THR A 195 -22.59 12.62 5.85
CA THR A 195 -21.82 13.87 5.87
C THR A 195 -21.21 14.11 7.24
N ALA A 196 -20.04 14.74 7.27
CA ALA A 196 -19.40 15.20 8.50
C ALA A 196 -19.08 16.69 8.42
N GLN A 197 -19.24 17.40 9.53
CA GLN A 197 -18.79 18.78 9.67
C GLN A 197 -17.26 18.81 9.80
N ALA A 198 -16.62 19.64 8.99
CA ALA A 198 -15.19 19.90 9.05
C ALA A 198 -14.94 21.41 9.09
N THR A 199 -13.80 21.81 9.63
CA THR A 199 -13.40 23.21 9.71
C THR A 199 -12.35 23.51 8.65
N VAL A 200 -12.55 24.56 7.85
CA VAL A 200 -11.53 25.13 6.97
C VAL A 200 -11.04 26.47 7.52
N VAL A 201 -9.80 26.83 7.21
CA VAL A 201 -9.26 28.16 7.50
C VAL A 201 -9.17 28.91 6.17
N ASN A 202 -9.93 30.00 6.04
CA ASN A 202 -9.95 30.79 4.81
C ASN A 202 -8.68 31.66 4.67
N ALA A 203 -8.54 32.36 3.54
CA ALA A 203 -7.37 33.20 3.25
C ALA A 203 -7.15 34.34 4.27
N GLN A 204 -8.18 34.72 5.01
CA GLN A 204 -8.15 35.75 6.06
C GLN A 204 -7.94 35.15 7.46
N GLY A 205 -7.65 33.85 7.57
CA GLY A 205 -7.40 33.17 8.84
C GLY A 205 -8.66 32.84 9.65
N ARG A 206 -9.86 33.04 9.10
CA ARG A 206 -11.11 32.73 9.81
C ARG A 206 -11.49 31.27 9.63
N LYS A 207 -12.03 30.68 10.70
CA LYS A 207 -12.56 29.32 10.70
C LYS A 207 -13.97 29.30 10.13
N GLU A 208 -14.21 28.48 9.13
CA GLU A 208 -15.51 28.26 8.52
C GLU A 208 -15.86 26.77 8.59
N GLN A 209 -17.15 26.47 8.74
CA GLN A 209 -17.63 25.09 8.72
C GLN A 209 -18.01 24.69 7.29
N VAL A 210 -17.56 23.51 6.89
CA VAL A 210 -17.90 22.86 5.62
C VAL A 210 -18.40 21.46 5.87
N LEU A 211 -19.10 20.89 4.90
CA LEU A 211 -19.57 19.51 4.94
C LEU A 211 -18.74 18.63 4.01
N ILE A 212 -18.20 17.55 4.57
CA ILE A 212 -17.52 16.50 3.82
C ILE A 212 -18.53 15.38 3.54
N ARG A 213 -18.73 15.04 2.28
CA ARG A 213 -19.56 13.89 1.87
C ARG A 213 -18.76 12.61 1.93
N ASP A 214 -19.39 11.52 2.32
CA ASP A 214 -18.80 10.19 2.44
C ASP A 214 -17.47 10.23 3.21
N PRO A 215 -17.44 10.79 4.44
CA PRO A 215 -16.21 10.98 5.21
C PRO A 215 -15.53 9.64 5.56
N PRO A 216 -14.24 9.63 5.93
CA PRO A 216 -13.55 8.39 6.32
C PRO A 216 -14.17 7.80 7.60
N ASP A 217 -14.45 6.50 7.59
CA ASP A 217 -14.86 5.74 8.78
C ASP A 217 -13.65 5.42 9.65
N LEU A 218 -13.30 6.37 10.52
CA LEU A 218 -12.14 6.22 11.40
C LEU A 218 -12.24 5.02 12.35
N ARG A 219 -13.45 4.52 12.64
CA ARG A 219 -13.63 3.33 13.51
C ARG A 219 -13.20 2.04 12.82
N ASN A 220 -13.28 2.01 11.49
CA ASN A 220 -12.90 0.88 10.66
C ASN A 220 -11.60 1.15 9.89
N MET A 221 -10.81 2.13 10.34
CA MET A 221 -9.49 2.42 9.81
C MET A 221 -8.55 1.24 10.04
N LYS A 222 -7.72 0.94 9.04
CA LYS A 222 -6.71 -0.14 9.10
C LYS A 222 -5.36 0.40 8.67
N ALA A 223 -4.31 -0.26 9.13
CA ALA A 223 -2.96 -0.06 8.65
C ALA A 223 -2.38 -1.42 8.28
N PHE A 224 -1.62 -1.46 7.18
CA PHE A 224 -0.86 -2.63 6.77
C PHE A 224 0.60 -2.27 6.60
N ILE A 225 1.49 -3.21 6.92
CA ILE A 225 2.90 -3.15 6.53
C ILE A 225 3.07 -3.94 5.24
N ALA A 226 3.61 -3.29 4.22
CA ALA A 226 3.89 -3.88 2.91
C ALA A 226 5.39 -3.81 2.62
N HIS A 227 5.89 -4.74 1.80
CA HIS A 227 7.26 -4.75 1.33
C HIS A 227 7.31 -4.52 -0.19
N GLY A 228 8.48 -4.20 -0.74
CA GLY A 228 8.58 -3.81 -2.14
C GLY A 228 8.38 -4.91 -3.20
N GLY A 229 7.94 -6.11 -2.81
CA GLY A 229 7.43 -7.14 -3.72
C GLY A 229 5.91 -7.11 -3.85
N GLN A 230 5.25 -6.19 -3.15
CA GLN A 230 3.81 -6.01 -3.12
C GLN A 230 3.46 -4.66 -3.74
N ALA A 231 2.40 -4.61 -4.51
CA ALA A 231 1.77 -3.40 -5.01
C ALA A 231 0.36 -3.30 -4.43
N VAL A 232 -0.22 -2.11 -4.44
CA VAL A 232 -1.61 -1.89 -3.99
C VAL A 232 -2.37 -1.09 -5.02
N THR A 233 -3.60 -1.50 -5.28
CA THR A 233 -4.61 -0.71 -5.99
C THR A 233 -5.69 -0.31 -5.00
N TYR A 234 -5.82 0.97 -4.68
CA TYR A 234 -6.95 1.49 -3.91
C TYR A 234 -8.21 1.49 -4.79
N GLY A 235 -9.34 1.04 -4.23
CA GLY A 235 -10.65 1.17 -4.86
C GLY A 235 -11.07 2.64 -4.97
N ALA A 236 -11.86 2.98 -6.00
CA ALA A 236 -12.33 4.35 -6.19
C ALA A 236 -13.09 4.86 -4.95
N GLY A 237 -12.75 6.07 -4.51
CA GLY A 237 -13.33 6.71 -3.33
C GLY A 237 -12.88 6.16 -1.98
N THR A 238 -11.96 5.19 -1.94
CA THR A 238 -11.37 4.70 -0.68
C THR A 238 -10.43 5.75 -0.09
N TRP A 239 -10.63 6.12 1.17
CA TRP A 239 -9.70 7.01 1.87
C TRP A 239 -8.43 6.27 2.25
N HIS A 240 -7.28 6.90 2.02
CA HIS A 240 -5.97 6.38 2.36
C HIS A 240 -5.01 7.49 2.72
N ALA A 241 -3.96 7.18 3.47
CA ALA A 241 -2.90 8.16 3.71
C ALA A 241 -2.00 8.27 2.46
N PRO A 242 -1.43 9.45 2.17
CA PRO A 242 -0.34 9.59 1.21
C PRO A 242 0.80 8.61 1.55
N MET A 243 1.50 8.09 0.54
CA MET A 243 2.50 7.02 0.71
C MET A 243 3.47 7.25 1.89
N VAL A 244 3.52 6.26 2.78
CA VAL A 244 4.33 6.31 4.00
C VAL A 244 5.44 5.27 3.92
N VAL A 245 6.58 5.65 3.37
CA VAL A 245 7.79 4.80 3.43
C VAL A 245 8.35 4.86 4.85
N VAL A 246 8.70 3.69 5.39
CA VAL A 246 9.37 3.56 6.69
C VAL A 246 10.73 2.85 6.51
N GLY A 247 11.59 2.94 7.52
CA GLY A 247 12.95 2.40 7.44
C GLY A 247 13.98 3.41 6.97
N ARG A 248 15.01 2.95 6.24
CA ARG A 248 16.22 3.75 5.95
C ARG A 248 16.37 4.15 4.48
N ARG A 249 15.63 3.51 3.58
CA ARG A 249 15.76 3.70 2.12
C ARG A 249 14.47 4.23 1.56
N ARG A 250 14.58 5.09 0.53
CA ARG A 250 13.43 5.50 -0.27
C ARG A 250 12.86 4.31 -1.04
N VAL A 251 11.61 4.43 -1.47
CA VAL A 251 10.97 3.53 -2.43
C VAL A 251 10.46 4.38 -3.59
N ASP A 252 10.81 3.98 -4.81
CA ASP A 252 10.33 4.62 -6.03
C ASP A 252 9.09 3.84 -6.50
N PHE A 253 7.96 4.50 -6.71
CA PHE A 253 6.71 3.89 -7.14
C PHE A 253 6.30 4.35 -8.53
N VAL A 254 5.95 3.40 -9.40
CA VAL A 254 5.09 3.70 -10.55
C VAL A 254 3.66 3.81 -10.03
N VAL A 255 3.02 4.92 -10.35
CA VAL A 255 1.63 5.19 -9.99
C VAL A 255 0.78 5.23 -11.22
N VAL A 256 -0.31 4.45 -11.26
CA VAL A 256 -1.27 4.44 -12.36
C VAL A 256 -2.66 4.78 -11.85
N GLN A 257 -3.30 5.76 -12.48
CA GLN A 257 -4.66 6.21 -12.19
C GLN A 257 -5.28 6.87 -13.42
N PHE A 258 -6.55 7.24 -13.37
CA PHE A 258 -7.12 8.21 -14.30
C PHE A 258 -7.07 9.62 -13.68
N ALA A 259 -7.09 10.66 -14.52
CA ALA A 259 -7.22 12.05 -14.08
C ALA A 259 -7.95 12.87 -15.14
N ASN A 260 -8.86 13.77 -14.73
CA ASN A 260 -9.54 14.69 -15.64
C ASN A 260 -8.97 16.12 -15.60
N GLY A 261 -8.04 16.39 -14.67
CA GLY A 261 -7.38 17.68 -14.49
C GLY A 261 -8.19 18.70 -13.70
N ILE A 262 -9.27 18.29 -13.04
CA ILE A 262 -10.04 19.10 -12.08
C ILE A 262 -9.61 18.65 -10.69
N ALA A 263 -8.99 19.56 -9.93
CA ALA A 263 -8.34 19.22 -8.66
C ALA A 263 -9.29 18.50 -7.68
N GLU A 264 -10.52 18.98 -7.52
CA GLU A 264 -11.52 18.42 -6.60
C GLU A 264 -12.15 17.09 -7.06
N ASP A 265 -12.05 16.78 -8.35
CA ASP A 265 -12.45 15.48 -8.90
C ASP A 265 -11.31 14.47 -8.78
N ASP A 266 -10.10 14.94 -9.06
CA ASP A 266 -8.91 14.12 -9.08
C ASP A 266 -8.51 13.72 -7.67
N CYS A 267 -8.58 14.60 -6.67
CA CYS A 267 -8.21 14.26 -5.30
C CYS A 267 -9.02 15.07 -4.28
N GLN A 268 -9.49 14.38 -3.24
CA GLN A 268 -10.11 15.01 -2.08
C GLN A 268 -9.30 14.68 -0.83
N GLU A 269 -8.97 15.70 -0.05
CA GLU A 269 -8.16 15.57 1.15
C GLU A 269 -8.96 15.99 2.40
N VAL A 270 -8.70 15.33 3.52
CA VAL A 270 -9.13 15.76 4.85
C VAL A 270 -7.96 15.67 5.82
N ALA A 271 -7.88 16.66 6.72
CA ALA A 271 -6.86 16.73 7.74
C ALA A 271 -7.40 16.41 9.14
N PHE A 272 -6.48 16.08 10.03
CA PHE A 272 -6.74 15.79 11.43
C PHE A 272 -5.79 16.57 12.33
N GLY A 273 -6.25 16.86 13.55
CA GLY A 273 -5.41 17.29 14.65
C GLY A 273 -4.53 16.14 15.16
N GLU A 274 -4.17 16.17 16.45
CA GLU A 274 -3.47 15.03 17.05
C GLU A 274 -4.49 13.96 17.45
N GLY A 275 -4.07 12.70 17.47
CA GLY A 275 -4.87 11.61 18.04
C GLY A 275 -4.87 10.32 17.24
N ILE A 276 -4.66 10.38 15.92
CA ILE A 276 -4.60 9.18 15.07
C ILE A 276 -3.16 8.76 14.88
N VAL A 277 -2.82 7.56 15.36
CA VAL A 277 -1.43 7.07 15.40
C VAL A 277 -1.37 5.63 14.88
N VAL A 278 -0.40 5.33 14.02
CA VAL A 278 -0.02 3.96 13.68
C VAL A 278 1.21 3.59 14.51
N ASP A 279 1.08 2.55 15.32
CA ASP A 279 2.18 2.00 16.12
C ASP A 279 2.97 1.00 15.26
N VAL A 280 4.09 1.46 14.73
CA VAL A 280 4.95 0.69 13.83
C VAL A 280 6.00 -0.05 14.66
N ASP A 281 5.93 -1.37 14.66
CA ASP A 281 7.08 -2.20 15.03
C ASP A 281 7.86 -2.55 13.76
N MET A 282 9.14 -2.18 13.69
CA MET A 282 9.99 -2.46 12.52
C MET A 282 10.80 -3.74 12.65
N ASP A 283 10.53 -4.53 13.69
CA ASP A 283 11.07 -5.88 13.88
C ASP A 283 10.12 -6.97 13.35
N VAL A 284 9.15 -6.64 12.48
CA VAL A 284 8.40 -7.67 11.71
C VAL A 284 9.38 -8.31 10.74
N ASP A 285 10.15 -9.26 11.24
CA ASP A 285 10.91 -10.20 10.45
C ASP A 285 9.86 -10.96 9.64
N ILE A 286 10.07 -11.00 8.33
CA ILE A 286 9.11 -11.53 7.34
C ILE A 286 8.88 -13.05 7.52
N THR A 287 9.49 -13.65 8.54
CA THR A 287 9.28 -15.00 9.03
C THR A 287 7.92 -15.22 9.69
N GLU A 288 7.22 -14.19 10.21
CA GLU A 288 5.86 -14.35 10.76
C GLU A 288 4.76 -14.50 9.68
N MET A 289 5.09 -14.39 8.38
CA MET A 289 4.14 -14.72 7.30
C MET A 289 3.81 -16.21 7.24
N GLU A 290 4.74 -17.11 7.57
CA GLU A 290 4.50 -18.56 7.51
C GLU A 290 3.60 -19.03 8.68
N GLU A 291 3.67 -18.40 9.85
CA GLU A 291 2.81 -18.75 11.00
C GLU A 291 1.37 -18.22 10.86
N TYR A 292 1.17 -17.04 10.25
CA TYR A 292 -0.15 -16.44 10.11
C TYR A 292 -1.01 -17.14 9.03
N GLU A 293 -0.39 -17.63 7.95
CA GLU A 293 -1.10 -18.44 6.93
C GLU A 293 -1.51 -19.82 7.48
N ASP A 294 -0.70 -20.41 8.38
CA ASP A 294 -0.99 -21.69 9.04
C ASP A 294 -2.08 -21.60 10.12
N GLU A 295 -2.26 -20.46 10.77
CA GLU A 295 -3.36 -20.25 11.74
C GLU A 295 -4.69 -19.93 11.06
N VAL A 296 -4.68 -19.18 9.95
CA VAL A 296 -5.90 -18.89 9.17
C VAL A 296 -6.39 -20.13 8.43
N ALA A 297 -5.50 -21.05 8.04
CA ALA A 297 -5.88 -22.34 7.45
C ALA A 297 -6.50 -23.36 8.45
N LYS A 298 -6.47 -23.06 9.77
CA LYS A 298 -7.02 -23.91 10.84
C LYS A 298 -8.38 -23.43 11.37
N LEU A 299 -8.93 -22.34 10.83
CA LEU A 299 -10.28 -21.82 11.11
C LEU A 299 -11.22 -22.10 9.94
#